data_AF-A0A2E0J5S8-F1
#
_entry.id   AF-A0A2E0J5S8-F1
#
_cell.length_a   1.000
_cell.length_b   1.000
_cell.length_c   1.000
_cell.angle_alpha   90.00
_cell.angle_beta   90.00
_cell.angle_gamma   90.00
#
_symmetry.space_group_name_H-M   'P 1'
#
loop_
_entity.id
_entity.type
_entity.pdbx_description
1 polymer ?
#
loop_
_entity_poly.entity_id
_entity_poly.type
_entity_poly.pdbx_seq_one_letter_code
_entity_poly.pdbx_strand_id
1 'polypeptide(L)'
;MAGAYDQRLVALSVVVAILASYTALDVVGRMGERRDWRCYGWLAGGALALGAGVWAMHFVGMIAFRLPLDMGYDVDITSASWLMAVVACAFALNAVTHARLTRARLVVGASAMAAGIGGMHYTGMFAMRLHPGIEYTPILVGVSLLIAFAAS
;
A
#
# COMPACT_ATOMS: atom_id res chain seq x y z
N MET A 1 -21.16 12.61 -16.31
CA MET A 1 -21.20 11.13 -16.28
C MET A 1 -21.08 10.71 -14.82
N ALA A 2 -22.07 10.01 -14.27
CA ALA A 2 -22.04 9.58 -12.87
C ALA A 2 -21.33 8.22 -12.79
N GLY A 3 -20.11 8.19 -12.25
CA GLY A 3 -19.46 6.93 -11.89
C GLY A 3 -20.17 6.31 -10.69
N ALA A 4 -20.30 4.98 -10.69
CA ALA A 4 -20.92 4.24 -9.60
C ALA A 4 -19.92 3.26 -8.99
N TYR A 5 -19.97 3.10 -7.67
CA TYR A 5 -19.16 2.11 -6.97
C TYR A 5 -19.90 0.78 -6.87
N ASP A 6 -19.21 -0.29 -7.25
CA ASP A 6 -19.62 -1.64 -6.91
C ASP A 6 -19.33 -1.91 -5.42
N GLN A 7 -20.38 -1.81 -4.61
CA GLN A 7 -20.31 -1.98 -3.15
C GLN A 7 -19.68 -3.32 -2.73
N ARG A 8 -19.77 -4.38 -3.56
CA ARG A 8 -19.18 -5.69 -3.25
C ARG A 8 -17.66 -5.63 -3.34
N LEU A 9 -17.13 -4.93 -4.34
CA LEU A 9 -15.69 -4.74 -4.50
C LEU A 9 -15.12 -3.80 -3.44
N VAL A 10 -15.87 -2.77 -3.05
CA VAL A 10 -15.51 -1.93 -1.90
C VAL A 10 -15.45 -2.75 -0.60
N ALA A 11 -16.46 -3.58 -0.33
CA ALA A 11 -16.43 -4.45 0.83
C ALA A 11 -15.26 -5.45 0.77
N LEU A 12 -14.97 -6.00 -0.41
CA LEU A 12 -13.84 -6.90 -0.62
C LEU A 12 -12.49 -6.20 -0.34
N SER A 13 -12.29 -4.96 -0.80
CA SER A 13 -11.04 -4.23 -0.53
C SER A 13 -10.83 -3.99 0.96
N VAL A 14 -11.92 -3.69 1.70
CA VAL A 14 -11.88 -3.56 3.17
C VAL A 14 -11.52 -4.89 3.83
N VAL A 15 -12.11 -6.00 3.40
CA VAL A 15 -11.77 -7.34 3.93
C VAL A 15 -10.31 -7.68 3.67
N VAL A 16 -9.81 -7.42 2.46
CA VAL A 16 -8.40 -7.62 2.10
C VAL A 16 -7.49 -6.79 3.01
N ALA A 17 -7.83 -5.53 3.25
CA ALA A 17 -7.07 -4.66 4.16
C ALA A 17 -7.02 -5.24 5.58
N ILE A 18 -8.15 -5.67 6.13
CA ILE A 18 -8.23 -6.27 7.47
C ILE A 18 -7.37 -7.53 7.58
N LEU A 19 -7.48 -8.44 6.61
CA LEU A 19 -6.71 -9.69 6.60
C LEU A 19 -5.21 -9.44 6.46
N ALA A 20 -4.82 -8.47 5.63
CA ALA A 20 -3.42 -8.07 5.46
C ALA A 20 -2.85 -7.48 6.75
N SER A 21 -3.57 -6.55 7.39
CA SER A 21 -3.16 -5.98 8.68
C SER A 21 -3.09 -7.04 9.78
N TYR A 22 -4.06 -7.94 9.85
CA TYR A 22 -4.04 -9.05 10.81
C TYR A 22 -2.81 -9.95 10.61
N THR A 23 -2.55 -10.34 9.36
CA THR A 23 -1.40 -11.19 9.03
C THR A 23 -0.08 -10.51 9.37
N ALA A 24 0.04 -9.21 9.09
CA ALA A 24 1.23 -8.44 9.44
C ALA A 24 1.47 -8.38 10.95
N LEU A 25 0.41 -8.12 11.74
CA LEU A 25 0.50 -8.08 13.21
C LEU A 25 0.82 -9.47 13.80
N ASP A 26 0.21 -10.53 13.28
CA ASP A 26 0.51 -11.91 13.69
C ASP A 26 1.98 -12.27 13.40
N VAL A 27 2.48 -11.89 12.22
CA VAL A 27 3.88 -12.12 11.84
C VAL A 27 4.84 -11.33 12.74
N VAL A 28 4.53 -10.08 13.07
CA VAL A 28 5.33 -9.28 14.03
C VAL A 28 5.37 -9.96 15.40
N GLY A 29 4.24 -10.50 15.88
CA GLY A 29 4.17 -11.24 17.14
C GLY A 29 5.02 -12.52 17.17
N ARG A 30 5.32 -13.11 16.00
CA ARG A 30 6.19 -14.28 15.86
C ARG A 30 7.67 -13.94 15.75
N MET A 31 8.03 -12.66 15.58
CA MET A 31 9.42 -12.24 15.53
C MET A 31 10.02 -12.26 16.94
N GLY A 32 11.07 -13.06 17.14
CA GLY A 32 11.82 -13.07 18.38
C GLY A 32 12.68 -11.81 18.56
N GLU A 33 13.13 -11.56 19.80
CA GLU A 33 14.03 -10.44 20.12
C GLU A 33 15.40 -10.55 19.41
N ARG A 34 15.82 -11.78 19.07
CA ARG A 34 17.07 -12.05 18.37
C ARG A 34 16.88 -11.91 16.86
N ARG A 35 17.74 -11.10 16.23
CA ARG A 35 17.80 -10.93 14.77
C ARG A 35 18.50 -12.12 14.10
N ASP A 36 17.87 -13.28 14.19
CA ASP A 36 18.31 -14.50 13.51
C ASP A 36 17.67 -14.65 12.11
N TRP A 37 18.03 -15.71 11.40
CA TRP A 37 17.50 -16.00 10.06
C TRP A 37 15.98 -16.19 10.06
N ARG A 38 15.38 -16.64 11.17
CA ARG A 38 13.93 -16.81 11.31
C ARG A 38 13.24 -15.46 11.40
N CYS A 39 13.80 -14.52 12.16
CA CYS A 39 13.33 -13.13 12.22
C CYS A 39 13.32 -12.50 10.82
N TYR A 40 14.40 -12.65 10.04
CA TYR A 40 14.43 -12.15 8.66
C TYR A 40 13.42 -12.87 7.73
N GLY A 41 13.22 -14.17 7.91
CA GLY A 41 12.19 -14.93 7.18
C GLY A 41 10.78 -14.43 7.47
N TRP A 42 10.45 -14.19 8.75
CA TRP A 42 9.18 -13.59 9.15
C TRP A 42 9.04 -12.16 8.63
N LEU A 43 10.11 -11.36 8.66
CA LEU A 43 10.08 -9.99 8.13
C LEU A 43 9.81 -9.97 6.63
N ALA A 44 10.49 -10.83 5.86
CA ALA A 44 10.25 -10.97 4.43
C ALA A 44 8.83 -11.44 4.12
N GLY A 45 8.36 -12.49 4.83
CA GLY A 45 7.00 -13.02 4.66
C GLY A 45 5.92 -11.99 5.02
N GLY A 46 6.09 -11.28 6.13
CA GLY A 46 5.18 -10.22 6.57
C GLY A 46 5.16 -9.04 5.61
N ALA A 47 6.33 -8.63 5.08
CA ALA A 47 6.42 -7.54 4.12
C ALA A 47 5.75 -7.90 2.79
N LEU A 48 5.94 -9.13 2.30
CA LEU A 48 5.28 -9.63 1.10
C LEU A 48 3.76 -9.70 1.29
N ALA A 49 3.28 -10.26 2.42
CA ALA A 49 1.86 -10.37 2.71
C ALA A 49 1.19 -9.00 2.87
N LEU A 50 1.78 -8.11 3.67
CA LEU A 50 1.26 -6.76 3.87
C LEU A 50 1.32 -5.93 2.60
N GLY A 51 2.45 -5.96 1.88
CA GLY A 51 2.62 -5.23 0.62
C GLY A 51 1.66 -5.71 -0.46
N ALA A 52 1.48 -7.03 -0.60
CA ALA A 52 0.47 -7.60 -1.48
C ALA A 52 -0.95 -7.20 -1.06
N GLY A 53 -1.25 -7.17 0.23
CA GLY A 53 -2.54 -6.73 0.76
C GLY A 53 -2.84 -5.25 0.48
N VAL A 54 -1.89 -4.36 0.76
CA VAL A 54 -1.99 -2.91 0.49
C VAL A 54 -2.14 -2.63 -1.01
N TRP A 55 -1.38 -3.32 -1.84
CA TRP A 55 -1.52 -3.24 -3.29
C TRP A 55 -2.88 -3.78 -3.76
N ALA A 56 -3.31 -4.95 -3.29
CA ALA A 56 -4.55 -5.59 -3.71
C ALA A 56 -5.78 -4.78 -3.28
N MET A 57 -5.85 -4.31 -2.03
CA MET A 57 -6.97 -3.46 -1.58
C MET A 57 -7.09 -2.20 -2.45
N HIS A 58 -5.94 -1.66 -2.88
CA HIS A 58 -5.89 -0.44 -3.67
C HIS A 58 -6.44 -0.68 -5.08
N PHE A 59 -5.94 -1.70 -5.78
CA PHE A 59 -6.42 -2.05 -7.12
C PHE A 59 -7.87 -2.53 -7.13
N VAL A 60 -8.28 -3.34 -6.15
CA VAL A 60 -9.70 -3.74 -6.00
C VAL A 60 -10.58 -2.51 -5.77
N GLY A 61 -10.13 -1.53 -4.98
CA GLY A 61 -10.83 -0.26 -4.77
C GLY A 61 -10.94 0.58 -6.04
N MET A 62 -9.90 0.62 -6.87
CA MET A 62 -9.93 1.31 -8.16
C MET A 62 -10.89 0.63 -9.15
N ILE A 63 -10.86 -0.70 -9.23
CA ILE A 63 -11.78 -1.50 -10.08
C ILE A 63 -13.23 -1.39 -9.60
N ALA A 64 -13.44 -1.17 -8.30
CA ALA A 64 -14.78 -0.95 -7.75
C ALA A 64 -15.47 0.28 -8.36
N PHE A 65 -14.71 1.29 -8.80
CA PHE A 65 -15.24 2.46 -9.45
C PHE A 65 -15.50 2.18 -10.94
N ARG A 66 -16.78 2.05 -11.31
CA ARG A 66 -17.17 1.77 -12.70
C ARG A 66 -17.28 3.06 -13.49
N LEU A 67 -16.39 3.23 -14.47
CA LEU A 67 -16.57 4.18 -15.56
C LEU A 67 -17.03 3.45 -16.82
N PRO A 68 -17.83 4.08 -17.68
CA PRO A 68 -18.18 3.56 -19.01
C PRO A 68 -17.01 3.74 -19.99
N LEU A 69 -15.81 3.30 -19.60
CA LEU A 69 -14.57 3.39 -20.36
C LEU A 69 -13.84 2.05 -20.27
N ASP A 70 -13.21 1.64 -21.38
CA ASP A 70 -12.35 0.46 -21.38
C ASP A 70 -11.11 0.73 -20.53
N MET A 71 -11.06 0.14 -19.33
CA MET A 71 -9.92 0.21 -18.43
C MET A 71 -9.00 -0.99 -18.62
N GLY A 72 -7.81 -0.75 -19.15
CA GLY A 72 -6.69 -1.70 -19.12
C GLY A 72 -5.64 -1.30 -18.09
N TYR A 73 -4.78 -2.24 -17.71
CA TYR A 73 -3.61 -1.98 -16.86
C TYR A 73 -2.35 -2.46 -17.55
N ASP A 74 -1.29 -1.67 -17.46
CA ASP A 74 0.05 -2.10 -17.84
C ASP A 74 0.63 -3.03 -16.76
N VAL A 75 0.99 -4.25 -17.15
CA VAL A 75 1.44 -5.30 -16.21
C VAL A 75 2.78 -4.94 -15.57
N ASP A 76 3.69 -4.32 -16.31
CA ASP A 76 5.03 -4.01 -15.84
C ASP A 76 4.97 -2.89 -14.80
N ILE A 77 4.22 -1.83 -15.09
CA ILE A 77 4.03 -0.70 -14.17
C ILE A 77 3.21 -1.13 -12.94
N THR A 78 2.20 -1.97 -13.13
CA THR A 78 1.42 -2.54 -12.02
C THR A 78 2.29 -3.36 -11.08
N SER A 79 3.17 -4.19 -11.64
CA SER A 79 4.12 -5.00 -10.86
C SER A 79 5.16 -4.13 -10.14
N ALA A 80 5.63 -3.05 -10.77
CA ALA A 80 6.50 -2.08 -10.12
C ALA A 80 5.81 -1.40 -8.93
N SER A 81 4.53 -1.02 -9.06
CA SER A 81 3.75 -0.46 -7.96
C SER A 81 3.64 -1.42 -6.76
N TRP A 82 3.48 -2.72 -7.03
CA TRP A 82 3.44 -3.76 -5.99
C TRP A 82 4.78 -3.85 -5.26
N LEU A 83 5.91 -3.83 -5.98
CA LEU A 83 7.24 -3.85 -5.37
C LEU A 83 7.46 -2.63 -4.45
N MET A 84 6.97 -1.45 -4.84
CA MET A 84 7.04 -0.26 -3.99
C MET A 84 6.29 -0.46 -2.66
N ALA A 85 5.10 -1.07 -2.70
CA ALA A 85 4.34 -1.39 -1.49
C ALA A 85 5.07 -2.41 -0.61
N VAL A 86 5.64 -3.47 -1.19
CA VAL A 86 6.41 -4.49 -0.44
C VAL A 86 7.62 -3.86 0.25
N VAL A 87 8.38 -3.01 -0.45
CA VAL A 87 9.54 -2.32 0.12
C VAL A 87 9.13 -1.40 1.27
N ALA A 88 8.07 -0.60 1.09
CA ALA A 88 7.54 0.27 2.14
C ALA A 88 7.13 -0.52 3.39
N CYS A 89 6.40 -1.62 3.19
CA CYS A 89 5.96 -2.51 4.27
C CYS A 89 7.14 -3.18 4.98
N ALA A 90 8.20 -3.57 4.25
CA ALA A 90 9.42 -4.11 4.84
C ALA A 90 10.10 -3.09 5.76
N PHE A 91 10.19 -1.82 5.34
CA PHE A 91 10.73 -0.75 6.17
C PHE A 91 9.88 -0.52 7.43
N ALA A 92 8.55 -0.49 7.30
CA ALA A 92 7.65 -0.31 8.43
C ALA A 92 7.73 -1.45 9.45
N LEU A 93 7.66 -2.70 8.99
CA LEU A 93 7.77 -3.87 9.85
C LEU A 93 9.15 -3.94 10.52
N ASN A 94 10.21 -3.61 9.79
CA ASN A 94 11.54 -3.52 10.37
C ASN A 94 11.59 -2.46 11.48
N ALA A 95 11.01 -1.27 11.26
CA ALA A 95 11.03 -0.18 12.24
C ALA A 95 10.28 -0.53 13.54
N VAL A 96 9.12 -1.17 13.43
CA VAL A 96 8.27 -1.55 14.59
C VAL A 96 8.88 -2.69 15.41
N THR A 97 9.68 -3.55 14.79
CA THR A 97 10.32 -4.71 15.44
C THR A 97 11.64 -4.37 16.16
N HIS A 98 12.04 -3.09 16.23
CA HIS A 98 13.18 -2.66 17.04
C HIS A 98 12.75 -2.31 18.46
N ALA A 99 13.51 -2.75 19.47
CA ALA A 99 13.19 -2.61 20.90
C ALA A 99 13.02 -1.16 21.42
N ARG A 100 13.34 -0.13 20.62
CA ARG A 100 13.14 1.28 20.97
C ARG A 100 12.59 2.06 19.78
N LEU A 101 11.31 2.42 19.86
CA LEU A 101 10.68 3.41 18.99
C LEU A 101 11.03 4.81 19.50
N THR A 102 12.00 5.46 18.85
CA THR A 102 12.31 6.87 19.09
C THR A 102 11.42 7.74 18.19
N ARG A 103 11.15 9.00 18.58
CA ARG A 103 10.41 9.96 17.73
C ARG A 103 11.01 10.09 16.33
N ALA A 104 12.34 10.09 16.23
CA ALA A 104 13.03 10.13 14.94
C ALA A 104 12.73 8.90 14.07
N ARG A 105 12.71 7.69 14.66
CA ARG A 105 12.35 6.45 13.93
C ARG A 105 10.89 6.43 13.50
N LEU A 106 9.99 6.97 14.33
CA LEU A 106 8.59 7.15 13.96
C LEU A 106 8.44 8.06 12.74
N VAL A 107 9.08 9.25 12.76
CA VAL A 107 9.02 10.20 11.63
C VAL A 107 9.63 9.60 10.36
N VAL A 108 10.75 8.89 10.46
CA VAL A 108 11.38 8.22 9.31
C VAL A 108 10.48 7.09 8.79
N GLY A 109 9.89 6.29 9.67
CA GLY A 109 8.96 5.21 9.31
C GLY A 109 7.70 5.73 8.62
N ALA A 110 7.05 6.75 9.20
CA ALA A 110 5.88 7.41 8.62
C ALA A 110 6.19 8.05 7.26
N SER A 111 7.35 8.74 7.14
CA SER A 111 7.82 9.30 5.86
C SER A 111 8.01 8.22 4.80
N ALA A 112 8.65 7.11 5.16
CA ALA A 112 8.91 6.00 4.25
C ALA A 112 7.61 5.30 3.81
N MET A 113 6.67 5.10 4.74
CA MET A 113 5.35 4.55 4.44
C MET A 113 4.52 5.47 3.55
N ALA A 114 4.48 6.76 3.86
CA ALA A 114 3.76 7.74 3.06
C ALA A 114 4.31 7.85 1.64
N ALA A 115 5.64 7.90 1.50
CA ALA A 115 6.30 7.91 0.20
C ALA A 115 6.05 6.61 -0.57
N GLY A 116 6.11 5.46 0.11
CA GLY A 116 5.88 4.15 -0.49
C GLY A 116 4.44 3.94 -0.96
N ILE A 117 3.46 4.24 -0.11
CA ILE A 117 2.03 4.12 -0.43
C ILE A 117 1.63 5.16 -1.48
N GLY A 118 2.07 6.41 -1.33
CA GLY A 118 1.82 7.45 -2.34
C GLY A 118 2.45 7.10 -3.69
N GLY A 119 3.71 6.63 -3.68
CA GLY A 119 4.39 6.16 -4.86
C GLY A 119 3.70 4.97 -5.53
N MET A 120 3.29 3.96 -4.75
CA MET A 120 2.50 2.84 -5.26
C MET A 120 1.18 3.31 -5.87
N HIS A 121 0.46 4.21 -5.18
CA HIS A 121 -0.83 4.73 -5.64
C HIS A 121 -0.71 5.43 -7.00
N TYR A 122 0.18 6.41 -7.12
CA TYR A 122 0.33 7.18 -8.36
C TYR A 122 0.96 6.35 -9.48
N THR A 123 1.85 5.41 -9.16
CA THR A 123 2.38 4.46 -10.15
C THR A 123 1.27 3.52 -10.65
N GLY A 124 0.39 3.05 -9.77
CA GLY A 124 -0.78 2.24 -10.12
C GLY A 124 -1.80 3.01 -10.97
N MET A 125 -2.04 4.29 -10.65
CA MET A 125 -2.86 5.18 -11.47
C MET A 125 -2.23 5.45 -12.84
N PHE A 126 -0.91 5.59 -12.91
CA PHE A 126 -0.17 5.72 -14.17
C PHE A 126 -0.22 4.45 -15.02
N ALA A 127 -0.36 3.27 -14.40
CA ALA A 127 -0.52 2.01 -15.12
C ALA A 127 -1.89 1.91 -15.83
N MET A 128 -2.88 2.73 -15.48
CA MET A 128 -4.20 2.71 -16.09
C MET A 128 -4.15 3.23 -17.52
N ARG A 129 -4.55 2.39 -18.47
CA ARG A 129 -4.71 2.74 -19.88
C ARG A 129 -6.11 3.32 -20.10
N LEU A 130 -6.31 4.57 -19.69
CA LEU A 130 -7.57 5.30 -19.82
C LEU A 130 -7.48 6.37 -20.93
N HIS A 131 -8.53 6.50 -21.73
CA HIS A 131 -8.68 7.58 -22.71
C HIS A 131 -10.01 8.33 -22.49
N PRO A 132 -10.00 9.66 -22.27
CA PRO A 132 -8.83 10.51 -22.03
C PRO A 132 -8.09 10.14 -20.73
N GLY A 133 -6.79 10.50 -20.67
CA GLY A 133 -5.94 10.20 -19.51
C GLY A 133 -6.34 10.97 -18.25
N ILE A 134 -5.79 10.55 -17.11
CA ILE A 134 -6.05 11.20 -15.81
C ILE A 134 -5.33 12.56 -15.75
N GLU A 135 -6.08 13.63 -15.52
CA GLU A 135 -5.53 14.96 -15.27
C GLU A 135 -5.31 15.17 -13.76
N TYR A 136 -4.07 15.48 -13.38
CA TYR A 136 -3.69 15.71 -11.99
C TYR A 136 -3.71 17.19 -11.65
N THR A 137 -4.47 17.56 -10.62
CA THR A 137 -4.39 18.89 -10.02
C THR A 137 -3.31 18.88 -8.93
N PRO A 138 -2.20 19.66 -9.05
CA PRO A 138 -1.08 19.59 -8.12
C PRO A 138 -1.46 19.81 -6.65
N ILE A 139 -2.43 20.69 -6.40
CA ILE A 139 -2.92 20.98 -5.04
C ILE A 139 -3.59 19.74 -4.43
N LEU A 140 -4.46 19.06 -5.18
CA LEU A 140 -5.16 17.86 -4.68
C LEU A 140 -4.19 16.70 -4.47
N VAL A 141 -3.18 16.57 -5.35
CA VAL A 141 -2.09 15.60 -5.18
C VAL A 141 -1.29 15.91 -3.91
N GLY A 142 -0.94 17.17 -3.67
CA GLY A 142 -0.24 17.59 -2.46
C GLY A 142 -1.06 17.30 -1.19
N VAL A 143 -2.36 17.61 -1.20
CA VAL A 143 -3.26 17.34 -0.07
C VAL A 143 -3.40 15.84 0.20
N SER A 144 -3.54 15.00 -0.83
CA SER A 144 -3.65 13.55 -0.61
C SER A 144 -2.36 12.95 -0.06
N LEU A 145 -1.19 13.44 -0.49
CA LEU A 145 0.10 13.04 0.08
C LEU A 145 0.27 13.48 1.54
N LEU A 146 -0.20 14.68 1.90
CA LEU A 146 -0.21 15.14 3.29
C LEU A 146 -1.12 14.28 4.17
N ILE A 147 -2.30 13.91 3.68
CA ILE A 147 -3.21 13.00 4.38
C ILE A 147 -2.57 11.62 4.53
N ALA A 148 -1.95 11.10 3.47
CA ALA A 148 -1.23 9.83 3.51
C ALA A 148 -0.11 9.84 4.56
N PHE A 149 0.65 10.94 4.65
CA PHE A 149 1.68 11.11 5.67
C PHE A 149 1.11 11.16 7.09
N ALA A 150 0.01 11.89 7.31
CA ALA A 150 -0.64 11.96 8.62
C ALA A 150 -1.27 10.63 9.06
N ALA A 151 -1.64 9.78 8.12
CA ALA A 151 -2.23 8.46 8.38
C ALA A 151 -1.21 7.31 8.48
N SER A 152 0.09 7.59 8.21
CA SER A 152 1.18 6.60 8.19
C SER A 152 1.95 6.48 9.50
#